data_AF-A0AAV2VNJ3-F1
#
_entry.id   AF-A0AAV2VNJ3-F1
#
_cell.length_a   1.000
_cell.length_b   1.000
_cell.length_c   1.000
_cell.angle_alpha   90.00
_cell.angle_beta   90.00
_cell.angle_gamma   90.00
#
_symmetry.space_group_name_H-M   'P 1'
#
loop_
_entity.id
_entity.type
_entity.pdbx_description
1 polymer ?
#
loop_
_entity_poly.entity_id
_entity_poly.type
_entity_poly.pdbx_seq_one_letter_code
_entity_poly.pdbx_strand_id
1 'polypeptide(L)'
;MTVVTRSRCTPYKPKYPFHIYKMRFFCDFVSGEPTANIEISDMEFCELCKLPEISESRTLQSDIELMFEHHTDPSSAVFVD
;
A
#
# COMPACT_ATOMS: atom_id res chain seq x y z
N MET A 1 9.14 6.03 -7.12
CA MET A 1 8.64 4.94 -7.97
C MET A 1 7.15 4.76 -7.71
N THR A 2 6.35 4.58 -8.76
CA THR A 2 4.87 4.51 -8.67
C THR A 2 4.42 3.10 -9.02
N VAL A 3 3.48 2.52 -8.28
CA VAL A 3 2.81 1.26 -8.69
C VAL A 3 1.32 1.51 -8.79
N VAL A 4 0.72 1.08 -9.90
CA VAL A 4 -0.70 1.32 -10.19
C VAL A 4 -1.43 -0.01 -10.31
N THR A 5 -2.47 -0.19 -9.51
CA THR A 5 -3.36 -1.37 -9.60
C THR A 5 -4.83 -0.97 -9.68
N ARG A 6 -5.63 -1.71 -10.44
CA ARG A 6 -7.08 -1.56 -10.60
C ARG A 6 -7.81 -2.51 -9.67
N SER A 7 -8.75 -1.99 -8.89
CA SER A 7 -9.49 -2.80 -7.90
C SER A 7 -10.30 -3.97 -8.49
N ARG A 8 -10.61 -3.92 -9.79
CA ARG A 8 -11.38 -4.96 -10.49
C ARG A 8 -10.53 -6.15 -10.94
N CYS A 9 -9.28 -5.90 -11.32
CA CYS A 9 -8.36 -6.92 -11.87
C CYS A 9 -7.64 -7.72 -10.76
N THR A 10 -7.81 -7.30 -9.51
CA THR A 10 -7.10 -7.77 -8.32
C THR A 10 -8.10 -8.18 -7.23
N PRO A 11 -7.70 -8.98 -6.23
CA PRO A 11 -8.63 -9.60 -5.29
C PRO A 11 -9.13 -8.70 -4.15
N TYR A 12 -9.11 -7.36 -4.28
CA TYR A 12 -9.63 -6.46 -3.22
C TYR A 12 -11.08 -6.75 -2.84
N LYS A 13 -11.39 -6.56 -1.56
CA LYS A 13 -12.70 -6.73 -0.96
C LYS A 13 -13.04 -5.58 0.01
N PRO A 14 -14.31 -5.13 0.06
CA PRO A 14 -15.42 -5.56 -0.80
C PRO A 14 -15.24 -5.05 -2.24
N LYS A 15 -15.99 -5.64 -3.18
CA LYS A 15 -16.06 -5.11 -4.54
C LYS A 15 -16.92 -3.85 -4.55
N TYR A 16 -16.42 -2.81 -5.21
CA TYR A 16 -17.13 -1.55 -5.38
C TYR A 16 -17.78 -1.47 -6.76
N PRO A 17 -18.93 -0.78 -6.90
CA PRO A 17 -19.60 -0.60 -8.18
C PRO A 17 -18.88 0.38 -9.12
N PHE A 18 -17.84 1.07 -8.64
CA PHE A 18 -17.03 2.03 -9.38
C PHE A 18 -15.60 1.54 -9.60
N HIS A 19 -14.94 2.06 -10.64
CA HIS A 19 -13.55 1.77 -10.93
C HIS A 19 -12.63 2.59 -10.03
N ILE A 20 -11.78 1.91 -9.27
CA ILE A 20 -10.78 2.52 -8.40
C ILE A 20 -9.40 2.14 -8.92
N TYR A 21 -8.58 3.16 -9.19
CA TYR A 21 -7.16 3.02 -9.47
C TYR A 21 -6.41 3.37 -8.20
N LYS A 22 -5.50 2.50 -7.79
CA LYS A 22 -4.69 2.66 -6.58
C LYS A 22 -3.26 2.90 -6.98
N MET A 23 -2.72 4.05 -6.60
CA MET A 23 -1.34 4.44 -6.85
C MET A 23 -0.58 4.39 -5.53
N ARG A 24 0.57 3.70 -5.50
CA ARG A 24 1.52 3.75 -4.38
C ARG A 24 2.72 4.58 -4.75
N PHE A 25 3.23 5.33 -3.79
CA PHE A 25 4.42 6.16 -3.95
C PHE A 25 5.42 5.84 -2.84
N PHE A 26 6.68 5.69 -3.24
CA PHE A 26 7.78 5.72 -2.30
C PHE A 26 8.07 7.15 -1.88
N CYS A 27 8.10 7.37 -0.56
CA CYS A 27 8.36 8.66 0.06
C CYS A 27 9.40 8.49 1.15
N ASP A 28 10.25 9.50 1.33
CA ASP A 28 11.17 9.56 2.45
C ASP A 28 10.47 10.20 3.66
N PHE A 29 10.67 9.61 4.84
CA PHE A 29 10.25 10.22 6.08
C PHE A 29 11.25 11.31 6.49
N VAL A 30 10.86 12.58 6.37
CA VAL A 30 11.75 13.72 6.61
C VAL A 30 11.77 14.14 8.07
N SER A 31 10.60 14.25 8.71
CA SER A 31 10.44 14.69 10.09
C SER A 31 9.00 14.49 10.58
N GLY A 32 8.80 14.44 11.89
CA GLY A 32 7.49 14.40 12.53
C GLY A 32 7.44 13.34 13.63
N GLU A 33 6.34 13.31 14.39
CA GLU A 33 6.09 12.28 15.38
C GLU A 33 4.67 11.72 15.17
N PRO A 34 4.46 10.39 15.32
CA PRO A 34 3.15 9.79 15.15
C PRO A 34 2.17 10.40 16.14
N THR A 35 1.11 11.01 15.62
CA THR A 35 0.11 11.72 16.41
C THR A 35 -1.28 11.25 16.03
N ALA A 36 -1.97 10.60 16.97
CA ALA A 36 -3.34 10.17 16.77
C ALA A 36 -4.31 11.36 16.61
N ASN A 37 -5.38 11.16 15.86
CA ASN A 37 -6.45 12.14 15.66
C ASN A 37 -7.79 11.43 15.42
N ILE A 38 -8.83 12.17 15.02
CA ILE A 38 -10.18 11.61 14.81
C ILE A 38 -10.28 10.63 13.63
N GLU A 39 -9.31 10.63 12.71
CA GLU A 39 -9.25 9.72 11.56
C GLU A 39 -8.24 8.58 11.76
N ILE A 40 -7.15 8.85 12.48
CA ILE A 40 -6.04 7.92 12.67
C ILE A 40 -5.88 7.63 14.16
N SER A 41 -6.28 6.43 14.57
CA SER A 41 -6.21 6.01 15.96
C SER A 41 -4.83 5.51 16.38
N ASP A 42 -4.04 4.97 15.43
CA ASP A 42 -2.73 4.39 15.71
C ASP A 42 -1.83 4.38 14.46
N MET A 43 -0.51 4.38 14.66
CA MET A 43 0.52 4.36 13.61
C MET A 43 1.78 3.66 14.11
N GLU A 44 2.23 2.65 13.36
CA GLU A 44 3.42 1.88 13.68
C GLU A 44 4.19 1.46 12.42
N PHE A 45 5.47 1.14 12.60
CA PHE A 45 6.28 0.46 11.57
C PHE A 45 6.16 -1.05 11.76
N CYS A 46 5.80 -1.76 10.71
CA CYS A 46 5.62 -3.22 10.73
C CYS A 46 6.65 -3.92 9.84
N GLU A 47 7.13 -5.08 10.28
CA GLU A 47 7.89 -5.99 9.42
C GLU A 47 6.95 -6.73 8.47
N LEU A 48 7.41 -7.06 7.26
CA LEU A 48 6.63 -7.78 6.26
C LEU A 48 6.07 -9.13 6.77
N CYS A 49 6.80 -9.82 7.65
CA CYS A 49 6.38 -11.09 8.23
C CYS A 49 5.46 -10.94 9.47
N LYS A 50 5.21 -9.70 9.91
CA LYS A 50 4.42 -9.38 11.11
C LYS A 50 3.43 -8.25 10.81
N LEU A 51 2.76 -8.33 9.66
CA LEU A 51 1.72 -7.38 9.31
C LEU A 51 0.49 -7.55 10.22
N PRO A 52 -0.15 -6.46 10.64
CA PRO A 52 -1.42 -6.51 11.36
C PRO A 52 -2.55 -6.98 10.42
N GLU A 53 -3.79 -7.04 10.93
CA GLU A 53 -4.95 -7.28 10.07
C GLU A 53 -5.05 -6.20 8.98
N ILE A 54 -5.01 -6.64 7.72
CA ILE A 54 -4.99 -5.74 6.57
C ILE A 54 -6.41 -5.40 6.14
N SER A 55 -6.70 -4.11 5.98
CA SER A 55 -7.90 -3.67 5.30
C SER A 55 -7.80 -3.96 3.79
N GLU A 56 -8.30 -5.13 3.36
CA GLU A 56 -8.33 -5.59 1.96
C GLU A 56 -9.08 -4.66 1.00
N SER A 57 -9.78 -3.64 1.52
CA SER A 57 -10.42 -2.61 0.69
C SER A 57 -9.41 -1.56 0.23
N ARG A 58 -8.33 -1.35 0.99
CA ARG A 58 -7.31 -0.32 0.78
C ARG A 58 -6.06 -0.89 0.15
N THR A 59 -5.51 -1.95 0.75
CA THR A 59 -4.26 -2.59 0.30
C THR A 59 -4.36 -4.10 0.46
N LEU A 60 -3.58 -4.85 -0.31
CA LEU A 60 -3.40 -6.29 -0.17
C LEU A 60 -1.98 -6.59 0.32
N GLN A 61 -1.79 -7.77 0.91
CA GLN A 61 -0.45 -8.25 1.25
C GLN A 61 0.46 -8.28 0.01
N SER A 62 -0.04 -8.75 -1.13
CA SER A 62 0.70 -8.79 -2.40
C SER A 62 1.13 -7.40 -2.88
N ASP A 63 0.36 -6.34 -2.57
CA ASP A 63 0.77 -4.98 -2.90
C ASP A 63 1.96 -4.54 -2.05
N ILE A 64 1.97 -4.92 -0.77
CA ILE A 64 3.04 -4.60 0.17
C ILE A 64 4.31 -5.36 -0.24
N GLU A 65 4.20 -6.65 -0.53
CA GLU A 65 5.31 -7.47 -1.04
C GLU A 65 5.94 -6.86 -2.30
N LEU A 66 5.11 -6.47 -3.27
CA LEU A 66 5.56 -5.78 -4.47
C LEU A 66 6.27 -4.45 -4.15
N MET A 67 5.84 -3.70 -3.12
CA MET A 67 6.58 -2.51 -2.68
C MET A 67 7.96 -2.90 -2.15
N PHE A 68 8.07 -3.94 -1.32
CA PHE A 68 9.37 -4.39 -0.82
C PHE A 68 10.32 -4.80 -1.96
N GLU A 69 9.83 -5.53 -2.98
CA GLU A 69 10.62 -5.87 -4.17
C GLU A 69 11.14 -4.62 -4.88
N HIS A 70 10.24 -3.68 -5.14
CA HIS A 70 10.55 -2.37 -5.72
C HIS A 70 11.53 -1.54 -4.87
N HIS A 71 11.45 -1.63 -3.55
CA HIS A 71 12.39 -0.96 -2.66
C HIS A 71 13.80 -1.58 -2.77
N THR A 72 13.88 -2.91 -2.91
CA THR A 72 15.17 -3.61 -3.07
C THR A 72 15.81 -3.42 -4.43
N ASP A 73 15.01 -3.23 -5.49
CA ASP A 73 15.49 -2.87 -6.83
C ASP A 73 14.76 -1.63 -7.35
N PRO A 74 15.29 -0.42 -7.06
CA PRO A 74 14.69 0.83 -7.53
C PRO A 74 14.71 1.01 -9.06
N SER A 75 15.46 0.17 -9.79
CA SER A 75 15.53 0.21 -11.27
C SER A 75 14.44 -0.63 -11.94
N SER A 76 13.72 -1.44 -11.16
CA SER A 76 12.60 -2.24 -11.63
C SER A 76 11.52 -1.38 -12.29
N ALA A 77 10.93 -1.90 -13.35
CA ALA A 77 9.91 -1.19 -14.11
C ALA A 77 8.63 -1.01 -13.29
N VAL A 78 8.03 0.18 -13.38
CA VAL A 78 6.73 0.48 -12.76
C VAL A 78 5.68 -0.55 -13.17
N PHE A 79 5.07 -1.21 -12.18
CA PHE A 79 3.96 -2.15 -12.41
C PHE A 79 2.64 -1.42 -12.63
N VAL A 80 1.93 -1.79 -13.70
CA VAL A 80 0.61 -1.28 -14.10
C VAL A 80 -0.23 -2.44 -14.64
N ASP A 81 -1.48 -2.54 -14.20
CA ASP A 81 -2.47 -3.53 -14.66
C ASP A 81 -3.63 -2.95 -15.53
#